data_AF-A0A957DET1-F1
#
_entry.id   AF-A0A957DET1-F1
#
_cell.length_a   1.000
_cell.length_b   1.000
_cell.length_c   1.000
_cell.angle_alpha   90.00
_cell.angle_beta   90.00
_cell.angle_gamma   90.00
#
_symmetry.space_group_name_H-M   'P 1'
#
loop_
_entity.id
_entity.type
_entity.pdbx_description
1 polymer ?
#
loop_
_entity_poly.entity_id
_entity_poly.type
_entity_poly.pdbx_seq_one_letter_code
_entity_poly.pdbx_strand_id
1 'polypeptide(L)'
;MMTLTLHSRHRLIWLTGPGLLLLVFLLLGVARPAQADEGGARPDLACRLCHVDTTQSLTFPSGERLSAQIPLAALDQSAHGLAAAEPLVCTACHTPANNYRIPHAPLTAVNARSYATILSANCTRCHNPPHLSSHPDADSDEPVICTDCHSAHEVQTAAAWESGSGVETCLQCHDTAQRPLLEGVIQAGLFTHTSQDNDYCLACHGQPGLTKTFPDGETISLTIDAAAFHDSVHGVGNEWEALACSDCHGDYAFPHAPTTAASRRDFALEMYTACSHCHEDKYELTLDSVHGAGLAEGDKDAAVCTDCHGAHDTPVPNVPRARISHTCQKCHSEIYDEYAQSVHGEALLEESNEDVPTCIECHGVHNIGDPTTNLFRIRSPELCANCHANVDLMSKYDISTDVFDTYVADFHGTTVTLFDHTDPNAETNKAVCYDCHGVHKILAPDDPNAGIKNNLLATCQQCHPDARANFPDAWTSHFEPSLEHNPFVYLVNLFYTILIPGVVGFFVFLVGTDIYRRLRHRLASPPQSES
;
A
#
# COMPACT_ATOMS: atom_id res chain seq x y z
N MET A 1 -12.72 18.95 -32.44
CA MET A 1 -11.40 19.58 -32.23
C MET A 1 -10.58 18.64 -31.36
N MET A 2 -9.38 18.27 -31.83
CA MET A 2 -8.26 17.61 -31.13
C MET A 2 -8.51 16.19 -30.56
N THR A 3 -8.20 15.12 -31.30
CA THR A 3 -6.88 14.46 -31.56
C THR A 3 -6.43 13.48 -30.47
N LEU A 4 -6.67 12.19 -30.73
CA LEU A 4 -5.91 11.05 -30.21
C LEU A 4 -4.63 10.86 -31.04
N THR A 5 -3.49 10.60 -30.40
CA THR A 5 -2.37 9.86 -31.02
C THR A 5 -1.65 8.99 -29.99
N LEU A 6 -1.78 7.68 -30.16
CA LEU A 6 -0.95 6.64 -29.53
C LEU A 6 0.43 6.55 -30.18
N HIS A 7 1.41 6.20 -29.36
CA HIS A 7 2.81 5.93 -29.73
C HIS A 7 3.07 4.44 -30.02
N SER A 8 3.99 4.24 -30.98
CA SER A 8 4.97 3.14 -31.10
C SER A 8 4.51 1.77 -31.60
N ARG A 9 5.26 1.24 -32.58
CA ARG A 9 6.24 0.14 -32.43
C ARG A 9 6.80 -0.24 -33.81
N HIS A 10 8.11 -0.46 -33.91
CA HIS A 10 8.69 -1.79 -34.18
C HIS A 10 10.21 -1.72 -34.50
N ARG A 11 10.92 -2.64 -33.85
CA ARG A 11 12.34 -3.02 -33.97
C ARG A 11 12.67 -3.55 -35.37
N LEU A 12 13.94 -3.54 -35.77
CA LEU A 12 14.57 -4.69 -36.44
C LEU A 12 16.10 -4.69 -36.27
N ILE A 13 16.62 -5.82 -35.82
CA ILE A 13 18.03 -6.28 -35.77
C ILE A 13 18.19 -7.30 -36.90
N TRP A 14 19.31 -7.32 -37.65
CA TRP A 14 20.01 -8.47 -38.30
C TRP A 14 21.29 -7.87 -38.98
N LEU A 15 22.42 -8.52 -39.28
CA LEU A 15 23.25 -9.64 -38.77
C LEU A 15 24.38 -9.86 -39.84
N THR A 16 25.58 -10.34 -39.45
CA THR A 16 26.64 -11.01 -40.29
C THR A 16 27.45 -10.15 -41.28
N GLY A 17 28.76 -10.31 -41.54
CA GLY A 17 29.73 -11.40 -41.32
C GLY A 17 31.15 -11.03 -41.86
N PRO A 18 32.11 -11.99 -42.03
CA PRO A 18 33.51 -11.88 -41.55
C PRO A 18 34.62 -11.97 -42.62
N GLY A 19 35.90 -11.80 -42.24
CA GLY A 19 37.06 -12.02 -43.12
C GLY A 19 38.44 -12.02 -42.42
N LEU A 20 39.16 -13.13 -42.56
CA LEU A 20 40.37 -13.61 -41.87
C LEU A 20 41.69 -13.18 -42.57
N LEU A 21 42.77 -12.92 -41.80
CA LEU A 21 44.16 -13.46 -41.93
C LEU A 21 45.32 -12.50 -41.58
N LEU A 22 46.22 -13.04 -40.76
CA LEU A 22 47.51 -12.54 -40.26
C LEU A 22 48.61 -12.40 -41.33
N LEU A 23 49.53 -11.43 -41.16
CA LEU A 23 50.97 -11.64 -40.82
C LEU A 23 51.82 -10.34 -40.88
N VAL A 24 52.36 -9.97 -39.70
CA VAL A 24 53.71 -9.46 -39.36
C VAL A 24 54.47 -8.52 -40.34
N PHE A 25 54.84 -7.31 -39.87
CA PHE A 25 56.25 -6.89 -39.71
C PHE A 25 56.39 -5.58 -38.88
N LEU A 26 57.47 -5.53 -38.11
CA LEU A 26 57.87 -4.53 -37.11
C LEU A 26 58.18 -3.12 -37.66
N LEU A 27 58.07 -2.14 -36.75
CA LEU A 27 58.78 -0.86 -36.65
C LEU A 27 58.44 0.25 -37.66
N LEU A 28 57.61 1.20 -37.21
CA LEU A 28 57.87 2.65 -37.14
C LEU A 28 56.55 3.37 -36.83
N GLY A 29 56.46 3.97 -35.64
CA GLY A 29 55.33 4.79 -35.25
C GLY A 29 55.25 6.03 -36.12
N VAL A 30 54.21 6.12 -36.96
CA VAL A 30 53.80 7.35 -37.63
C VAL A 30 52.33 7.55 -37.30
N ALA A 31 52.09 8.34 -36.25
CA ALA A 31 50.79 8.95 -36.00
C ALA A 31 50.47 9.86 -37.19
N ARG A 32 49.30 9.65 -37.80
CA ARG A 32 48.76 10.57 -38.81
C ARG A 32 48.49 11.94 -38.18
N PRO A 33 48.72 13.02 -38.94
CA PRO A 33 48.59 14.37 -38.42
C PRO A 33 47.12 14.72 -38.24
N ALA A 34 46.73 15.07 -37.02
CA ALA A 34 45.54 15.87 -36.81
C ALA A 34 45.81 17.25 -37.43
N GLN A 35 44.89 17.69 -38.27
CA GLN A 35 44.94 18.96 -38.98
C GLN A 35 45.05 20.11 -37.99
N ALA A 36 45.93 21.07 -38.31
CA ALA A 36 46.04 22.33 -37.62
C ALA A 36 44.74 23.12 -37.78
N ASP A 37 44.19 23.61 -36.67
CA ASP A 37 43.34 24.80 -36.69
C ASP A 37 44.23 26.01 -36.41
N GLU A 38 44.15 26.99 -37.31
CA GLU A 38 45.02 28.15 -37.37
C GLU A 38 44.48 29.29 -36.51
N GLY A 39 45.35 29.87 -35.67
CA GLY A 39 45.24 31.29 -35.29
C GLY A 39 44.58 31.59 -33.93
N GLY A 40 45.36 32.24 -33.07
CA GLY A 40 44.87 32.99 -31.91
C GLY A 40 45.47 32.50 -30.61
N ALA A 41 46.02 33.41 -29.81
CA ALA A 41 46.28 33.16 -28.40
C ALA A 41 45.05 32.47 -27.79
N ARG A 42 45.25 31.49 -26.89
CA ARG A 42 44.15 30.94 -26.07
C ARG A 42 43.27 32.12 -25.65
N PRO A 43 41.94 32.13 -25.92
CA PRO A 43 41.07 33.29 -25.67
C PRO A 43 41.22 33.89 -24.27
N ASP A 44 41.74 33.08 -23.34
CA ASP A 44 41.97 33.34 -21.94
C ASP A 44 43.32 34.00 -21.58
N LEU A 45 44.38 33.81 -22.39
CA LEU A 45 45.74 34.21 -22.01
C LEU A 45 45.88 35.73 -21.87
N ALA A 46 45.23 36.49 -22.75
CA ALA A 46 45.22 37.95 -22.67
C ALA A 46 44.53 38.45 -21.38
N CYS A 47 43.40 37.83 -21.02
CA CYS A 47 42.70 38.13 -19.77
C CYS A 47 43.62 37.84 -18.57
N ARG A 48 44.20 36.64 -18.51
CA ARG A 48 45.13 36.24 -17.44
C ARG A 48 46.30 37.21 -17.25
N LEU A 49 46.99 37.58 -18.33
CA LEU A 49 48.13 38.49 -18.27
C LEU A 49 47.73 39.89 -17.79
N CYS A 50 46.52 40.37 -18.14
CA CYS A 50 46.03 41.66 -17.68
C CYS A 50 45.52 41.62 -16.23
N HIS A 51 45.04 40.48 -15.74
CA HIS A 51 44.39 40.38 -14.43
C HIS A 51 45.30 39.82 -13.32
N VAL A 52 46.46 39.22 -13.61
CA VAL A 52 47.35 38.67 -12.58
C VAL A 52 48.02 39.73 -11.71
N ASP A 53 48.60 40.77 -12.33
CA ASP A 53 49.42 41.80 -11.68
C ASP A 53 48.93 43.21 -12.04
N THR A 54 47.65 43.47 -11.84
CA THR A 54 47.03 44.78 -12.11
C THR A 54 46.63 45.50 -10.83
N THR A 55 46.84 46.81 -10.79
CA THR A 55 46.31 47.69 -9.74
C THR A 55 45.04 48.42 -10.19
N GLN A 56 44.48 48.05 -11.34
CA GLN A 56 43.25 48.65 -11.84
C GLN A 56 42.05 48.22 -10.97
N SER A 57 41.11 49.14 -10.80
CA SER A 57 39.85 48.88 -10.11
C SER A 57 38.69 49.43 -10.91
N LEU A 58 37.61 48.67 -10.99
CA LEU A 58 36.33 49.11 -11.49
C LEU A 58 35.70 50.05 -10.46
N THR A 59 35.19 51.21 -10.89
CA THR A 59 34.43 52.13 -10.01
C THR A 59 32.99 52.14 -10.46
N PHE A 60 32.07 51.78 -9.57
CA PHE A 60 30.65 51.74 -9.84
C PHE A 60 30.00 53.13 -9.72
N PRO A 61 28.82 53.37 -10.31
CA PRO A 61 28.06 54.62 -10.12
C PRO A 61 27.78 54.96 -8.64
N SER A 62 27.66 53.95 -7.79
CA SER A 62 27.56 54.09 -6.32
C SER A 62 28.82 54.64 -5.64
N GLY A 63 29.96 54.71 -6.33
CA GLY A 63 31.26 55.11 -5.79
C GLY A 63 32.09 53.96 -5.22
N GLU A 64 31.53 52.75 -5.12
CA GLU A 64 32.23 51.54 -4.72
C GLU A 64 33.32 51.15 -5.74
N ARG A 65 34.41 50.55 -5.26
CA ARG A 65 35.52 50.08 -6.11
C ARG A 65 35.75 48.58 -5.96
N LEU A 66 35.88 47.88 -7.08
CA LEU A 66 36.22 46.46 -7.13
C LEU A 66 37.57 46.28 -7.83
N SER A 67 38.49 45.53 -7.22
CA SER A 67 39.78 45.23 -7.82
C SER A 67 39.60 44.41 -9.10
N ALA A 68 40.39 44.72 -10.13
CA ALA A 68 40.48 43.90 -11.33
C ALA A 68 41.50 42.75 -11.17
N GLN A 69 42.22 42.66 -10.06
CA GLN A 69 43.22 41.62 -9.87
C GLN A 69 42.57 40.26 -9.58
N ILE A 70 43.07 39.19 -10.22
CA ILE A 70 42.62 37.81 -10.03
C ILE A 70 43.81 36.92 -9.59
N PRO A 71 43.70 36.17 -8.49
CA PRO A 71 44.72 35.22 -8.07
C PRO A 71 44.71 33.98 -8.97
N LEU A 72 45.44 34.03 -10.09
CA LEU A 72 45.42 32.98 -11.11
C LEU A 72 45.81 31.59 -10.57
N ALA A 73 46.68 31.52 -9.56
CA ALA A 73 47.06 30.25 -8.95
C ALA A 73 45.89 29.55 -8.23
N ALA A 74 44.97 30.31 -7.64
CA ALA A 74 43.78 29.78 -7.00
C ALA A 74 42.71 29.45 -8.06
N LEU A 75 42.55 30.30 -9.08
CA LEU A 75 41.69 30.01 -10.23
C LEU A 75 42.10 28.71 -10.94
N ASP A 76 43.40 28.46 -11.11
CA ASP A 76 43.90 27.26 -11.76
C ASP A 76 43.57 25.97 -11.02
N GLN A 77 43.40 26.05 -9.70
CA GLN A 77 43.03 24.94 -8.82
C GLN A 77 41.51 24.81 -8.63
N SER A 78 40.72 25.76 -9.14
CA SER A 78 39.26 25.73 -9.04
C SER A 78 38.66 24.61 -9.91
N ALA A 79 37.38 24.31 -9.68
CA ALA A 79 36.59 23.33 -10.40
C ALA A 79 36.55 23.53 -11.92
N HIS A 80 36.82 24.76 -12.38
CA HIS A 80 36.85 25.13 -13.80
C HIS A 80 38.22 25.66 -14.26
N GLY A 81 39.24 25.55 -13.40
CA GLY A 81 40.60 26.00 -13.65
C GLY A 81 41.36 25.14 -14.65
N LEU A 82 42.60 25.52 -14.96
CA LEU A 82 43.46 24.75 -15.86
C LEU A 82 43.77 23.33 -15.36
N ALA A 83 43.66 23.08 -14.04
CA ALA A 83 43.83 21.75 -13.47
C ALA A 83 42.56 20.87 -13.53
N ALA A 84 41.42 21.42 -13.94
CA ALA A 84 40.17 20.67 -14.04
C ALA A 84 40.17 19.68 -15.22
N ALA A 85 39.32 18.65 -15.13
CA ALA A 85 39.13 17.69 -16.22
C ALA A 85 38.56 18.36 -17.49
N GLU A 86 37.72 19.38 -17.31
CA GLU A 86 37.17 20.22 -18.38
C GLU A 86 37.40 21.70 -18.06
N PRO A 87 38.56 22.28 -18.42
CA PRO A 87 38.88 23.67 -18.15
C PRO A 87 37.98 24.64 -18.92
N LEU A 88 37.52 25.69 -18.27
CA LEU A 88 36.77 26.77 -18.92
C LEU A 88 37.66 28.00 -19.12
N VAL A 89 37.37 28.76 -20.18
CA VAL A 89 37.99 30.07 -20.44
C VAL A 89 37.14 31.20 -19.84
N CYS A 90 37.74 32.35 -19.52
CA CYS A 90 37.06 33.50 -18.91
C CYS A 90 35.75 33.87 -19.61
N THR A 91 35.72 33.83 -20.94
CA THR A 91 34.53 34.20 -21.73
C THR A 91 33.37 33.20 -21.63
N ALA A 92 33.57 32.01 -21.04
CA ALA A 92 32.49 31.07 -20.77
C ALA A 92 31.60 31.56 -19.60
N CYS A 93 32.21 32.17 -18.59
CA CYS A 93 31.52 32.71 -17.41
C CYS A 93 31.19 34.21 -17.57
N HIS A 94 32.06 34.96 -18.25
CA HIS A 94 31.89 36.39 -18.54
C HIS A 94 31.15 36.61 -19.87
N THR A 95 29.84 36.36 -19.87
CA THR A 95 28.98 36.58 -21.05
C THR A 95 27.96 37.71 -20.83
N PRO A 96 27.53 38.44 -21.89
CA PRO A 96 27.95 38.29 -23.30
C PRO A 96 29.39 38.75 -23.55
N ALA A 97 30.11 38.03 -24.41
CA ALA A 97 31.54 38.22 -24.67
C ALA A 97 31.92 39.63 -25.18
N ASN A 98 30.94 40.40 -25.69
CA ASN A 98 31.17 41.77 -26.18
C ASN A 98 31.50 42.77 -25.05
N ASN A 99 31.13 42.48 -23.80
CA ASN A 99 31.44 43.34 -22.66
C ASN A 99 32.88 43.18 -22.15
N TYR A 100 33.57 42.11 -22.58
CA TYR A 100 34.86 41.66 -22.03
C TYR A 100 35.97 41.59 -23.08
N ARG A 101 35.76 42.23 -24.24
CA ARG A 101 36.84 42.57 -25.18
C ARG A 101 37.48 43.88 -24.73
N ILE A 102 38.79 44.01 -24.89
CA ILE A 102 39.48 45.28 -24.61
C ILE A 102 39.22 46.25 -25.78
N PRO A 103 38.78 47.50 -25.54
CA PRO A 103 38.42 48.09 -24.23
C PRO A 103 37.06 47.58 -23.71
N HIS A 104 37.01 47.24 -22.41
CA HIS A 104 35.81 46.72 -21.77
C HIS A 104 34.62 47.68 -21.92
N ALA A 105 33.43 47.14 -22.18
CA ALA A 105 32.22 47.95 -22.20
C ALA A 105 31.93 48.53 -20.79
N PRO A 106 31.32 49.72 -20.69
CA PRO A 106 30.89 50.27 -19.41
C PRO A 106 29.95 49.29 -18.70
N LEU A 107 30.17 49.09 -17.39
CA LEU A 107 29.31 48.24 -16.58
C LEU A 107 27.91 48.84 -16.47
N THR A 108 26.89 48.01 -16.60
CA THR A 108 25.47 48.38 -16.38
C THR A 108 25.05 48.26 -14.91
N ALA A 109 25.87 47.63 -14.08
CA ALA A 109 25.63 47.47 -12.65
C ALA A 109 25.85 48.78 -11.88
N VAL A 110 25.01 49.02 -10.86
CA VAL A 110 25.01 50.25 -10.05
C VAL A 110 26.01 50.16 -8.88
N ASN A 111 26.29 48.95 -8.40
CA ASN A 111 27.19 48.64 -7.28
C ASN A 111 27.77 47.22 -7.44
N ALA A 112 28.69 46.81 -6.55
CA ALA A 112 29.33 45.50 -6.64
C ALA A 112 28.34 44.34 -6.44
N ARG A 113 27.32 44.51 -5.59
CA ARG A 113 26.30 43.47 -5.35
C ARG A 113 25.51 43.15 -6.62
N SER A 114 24.93 44.17 -7.26
CA SER A 114 24.21 44.00 -8.53
C SER A 114 25.11 43.45 -9.64
N TYR A 115 26.40 43.80 -9.63
CA TYR A 115 27.37 43.21 -10.54
C TYR A 115 27.56 41.70 -10.31
N ALA A 116 27.71 41.27 -9.05
CA ALA A 116 27.84 39.86 -8.70
C ALA A 116 26.58 39.05 -9.01
N THR A 117 25.38 39.62 -8.79
CA THR A 117 24.09 38.99 -9.14
C THR A 117 23.96 38.74 -10.64
N ILE A 118 24.29 39.75 -11.46
CA ILE A 118 24.25 39.62 -12.93
C ILE A 118 25.21 38.53 -13.41
N LEU A 119 26.42 38.45 -12.83
CA LEU A 119 27.39 37.44 -13.22
C LEU A 119 27.01 36.03 -12.76
N SER A 120 26.49 35.89 -11.55
CA SER A 120 26.06 34.59 -10.98
C SER A 120 24.95 33.92 -11.81
N ALA A 121 24.12 34.71 -12.50
CA ALA A 121 23.12 34.18 -13.41
C ALA A 121 23.72 33.42 -14.62
N ASN A 122 25.00 33.58 -14.94
CA ASN A 122 25.63 32.81 -16.01
C ASN A 122 25.92 31.36 -15.62
N CYS A 123 26.02 31.05 -14.32
CA CYS A 123 26.26 29.69 -13.82
C CYS A 123 25.11 28.74 -14.19
N THR A 124 23.88 29.26 -14.21
CA THR A 124 22.66 28.48 -14.48
C THR A 124 22.54 27.98 -15.92
N ARG A 125 23.41 28.48 -16.82
CA ARG A 125 23.47 28.00 -18.22
C ARG A 125 24.04 26.59 -18.33
N CYS A 126 24.83 26.18 -17.34
CA CYS A 126 25.47 24.85 -17.29
C CYS A 126 25.05 24.06 -16.05
N HIS A 127 24.78 24.72 -14.92
CA HIS A 127 24.33 24.09 -13.68
C HIS A 127 22.82 24.24 -13.48
N ASN A 128 22.10 23.12 -13.34
CA ASN A 128 20.68 23.12 -12.98
C ASN A 128 20.56 22.98 -11.44
N PRO A 129 20.07 23.98 -10.68
CA PRO A 129 20.28 24.02 -9.23
C PRO A 129 19.13 23.37 -8.43
N PRO A 130 19.36 22.26 -7.70
CA PRO A 130 18.38 21.73 -6.75
C PRO A 130 18.43 22.38 -5.35
N HIS A 131 19.51 23.10 -4.99
CA HIS A 131 19.77 23.53 -3.60
C HIS A 131 19.60 25.04 -3.32
N LEU A 132 19.46 25.87 -4.37
CA LEU A 132 19.19 27.31 -4.18
C LEU A 132 17.77 27.57 -3.61
N SER A 133 16.88 26.59 -3.71
CA SER A 133 15.54 26.57 -3.10
C SER A 133 15.55 26.72 -1.57
N SER A 134 16.71 26.54 -0.92
CA SER A 134 16.88 26.62 0.54
C SER A 134 16.81 28.05 1.10
N HIS A 135 16.83 29.09 0.25
CA HIS A 135 16.66 30.49 0.66
C HIS A 135 15.42 31.10 0.00
N PRO A 136 14.34 31.40 0.75
CA PRO A 136 13.02 31.72 0.19
C PRO A 136 12.83 33.13 -0.41
N ASP A 137 13.91 33.88 -0.68
CA ASP A 137 13.83 35.32 -1.02
C ASP A 137 14.61 35.70 -2.28
N ALA A 138 14.41 34.96 -3.39
CA ALA A 138 15.02 35.27 -4.69
C ALA A 138 14.65 36.65 -5.25
N ASP A 139 13.51 37.21 -4.81
CA ASP A 139 12.99 38.52 -5.22
C ASP A 139 13.29 39.65 -4.21
N SER A 140 14.13 39.42 -3.20
CA SER A 140 14.56 40.47 -2.26
C SER A 140 15.57 41.44 -2.88
N ASP A 141 15.76 42.60 -2.23
CA ASP A 141 16.76 43.59 -2.67
C ASP A 141 18.22 43.07 -2.56
N GLU A 142 18.45 41.99 -1.79
CA GLU A 142 19.75 41.33 -1.61
C GLU A 142 19.62 39.80 -1.65
N PRO A 143 19.34 39.19 -2.82
CA PRO A 143 19.11 37.76 -2.92
C PRO A 143 20.42 37.01 -2.72
N VAL A 144 20.41 35.87 -2.02
CA VAL A 144 21.58 34.98 -1.91
C VAL A 144 21.90 34.41 -3.29
N ILE A 145 23.15 34.56 -3.73
CA ILE A 145 23.61 34.16 -5.07
C ILE A 145 24.73 33.11 -5.00
N CYS A 146 24.96 32.41 -6.10
CA CYS A 146 25.92 31.30 -6.17
C CYS A 146 27.31 31.66 -5.60
N THR A 147 27.81 32.85 -5.91
CA THR A 147 29.15 33.29 -5.47
C THR A 147 29.25 33.61 -3.98
N ASP A 148 28.12 33.78 -3.28
CA ASP A 148 28.12 33.98 -1.82
C ASP A 148 28.58 32.71 -1.09
N CYS A 149 28.35 31.55 -1.72
CA CYS A 149 28.76 30.25 -1.20
C CYS A 149 29.97 29.70 -1.95
N HIS A 150 29.94 29.73 -3.29
CA HIS A 150 30.91 29.04 -4.13
C HIS A 150 32.17 29.85 -4.48
N SER A 151 32.28 31.12 -4.07
CA SER A 151 33.27 32.06 -4.62
C SER A 151 33.10 32.30 -6.13
N ALA A 152 33.73 33.34 -6.66
CA ALA A 152 33.64 33.70 -8.08
C ALA A 152 34.77 33.08 -8.92
N HIS A 153 36.00 33.07 -8.39
CA HIS A 153 37.20 32.60 -9.11
C HIS A 153 37.92 31.46 -8.38
N GLU A 154 37.42 31.03 -7.22
CA GLU A 154 38.02 29.97 -6.41
C GLU A 154 36.98 28.88 -6.11
N VAL A 155 36.15 28.58 -7.12
CA VAL A 155 35.07 27.60 -7.01
C VAL A 155 35.64 26.23 -6.71
N GLN A 156 35.24 25.62 -5.60
CA GLN A 156 35.70 24.28 -5.23
C GLN A 156 34.96 23.20 -6.04
N THR A 157 35.56 22.02 -6.18
CA THR A 157 34.94 20.89 -6.88
C THR A 157 33.74 20.33 -6.10
N ALA A 158 32.82 19.64 -6.80
CA ALA A 158 31.70 18.96 -6.14
C ALA A 158 32.19 18.01 -5.02
N ALA A 159 33.24 17.23 -5.29
CA ALA A 159 33.86 16.35 -4.30
C ALA A 159 34.43 17.10 -3.08
N ALA A 160 34.98 18.31 -3.26
CA ALA A 160 35.43 19.13 -2.14
C ALA A 160 34.23 19.60 -1.30
N TRP A 161 33.18 20.12 -1.95
CA TRP A 161 31.93 20.51 -1.29
C TRP A 161 31.28 19.36 -0.50
N GLU A 162 31.22 18.17 -1.10
CA GLU A 162 30.72 16.93 -0.48
C GLU A 162 31.58 16.49 0.71
N SER A 163 32.89 16.78 0.70
CA SER A 163 33.80 16.48 1.82
C SER A 163 33.67 17.44 3.02
N GLY A 164 32.69 18.36 2.99
CA GLY A 164 32.35 19.25 4.09
C GLY A 164 32.98 20.64 4.02
N SER A 165 33.74 20.97 2.96
CA SER A 165 34.37 22.29 2.81
C SER A 165 33.36 23.43 2.66
N GLY A 166 32.13 23.12 2.24
CA GLY A 166 31.04 24.10 2.09
C GLY A 166 30.32 24.47 3.38
N VAL A 167 30.42 23.63 4.42
CA VAL A 167 29.67 23.79 5.68
C VAL A 167 30.09 25.05 6.42
N GLU A 168 31.39 25.34 6.44
CA GLU A 168 31.93 26.52 7.12
C GLU A 168 31.40 27.84 6.52
N THR A 169 31.24 27.89 5.19
CA THR A 169 30.71 29.06 4.49
C THR A 169 29.28 29.40 4.92
N CYS A 170 28.45 28.38 5.12
CA CYS A 170 27.07 28.54 5.59
C CYS A 170 27.04 29.03 7.05
N LEU A 171 27.86 28.43 7.94
CA LEU A 171 27.93 28.79 9.36
C LEU A 171 28.36 30.25 9.55
N GLN A 172 29.39 30.69 8.83
CA GLN A 172 29.91 32.07 8.94
C GLN A 172 28.84 33.12 8.63
N CYS A 173 28.03 32.89 7.60
CA CYS A 173 26.97 33.82 7.21
C CYS A 173 25.80 33.83 8.22
N HIS A 174 25.35 32.64 8.65
CA HIS A 174 24.21 32.51 9.58
C HIS A 174 24.52 32.92 11.02
N ASP A 175 25.76 32.75 11.48
CA ASP A 175 26.24 33.25 12.77
C ASP A 175 26.24 34.79 12.80
N THR A 176 26.79 35.40 11.74
CA THR A 176 26.82 36.87 11.58
C THR A 176 25.40 37.47 11.54
N ALA A 177 24.43 36.76 10.97
CA ALA A 177 23.03 37.19 10.89
C ALA A 177 22.23 36.99 12.19
N GLN A 178 22.83 36.45 13.26
CA GLN A 178 22.16 36.11 14.53
C GLN A 178 20.90 35.24 14.32
N ARG A 179 21.00 34.22 13.45
CA ARG A 179 19.95 33.21 13.20
C ARG A 179 20.38 31.84 13.75
N PRO A 180 20.44 31.65 15.09
CA PRO A 180 21.13 30.53 15.75
C PRO A 180 20.44 29.15 15.62
N LEU A 181 19.25 29.06 15.01
CA LEU A 181 18.49 27.80 14.89
C LEU A 181 19.03 26.84 13.81
N LEU A 182 20.05 27.23 13.04
CA LEU A 182 20.57 26.45 11.91
C LEU A 182 21.95 25.82 12.14
N GLU A 183 22.61 26.01 13.27
CA GLU A 183 23.94 25.43 13.48
C GLU A 183 23.91 23.89 13.40
N GLY A 184 22.88 23.26 13.98
CA GLY A 184 22.63 21.82 13.82
C GLY A 184 22.20 21.38 12.41
N VAL A 185 21.51 22.24 11.66
CA VAL A 185 21.06 21.98 10.28
C VAL A 185 22.22 22.10 9.28
N ILE A 186 23.14 23.03 9.53
CA ILE A 186 24.27 23.32 8.66
C ILE A 186 25.42 22.32 8.92
N GLN A 187 25.72 21.98 10.19
CA GLN A 187 26.75 20.99 10.53
C GLN A 187 26.36 19.56 10.13
N ALA A 188 25.05 19.26 10.09
CA ALA A 188 24.50 17.97 9.65
C ALA A 188 24.32 17.85 8.12
N GLY A 189 24.81 18.85 7.37
CA GLY A 189 24.98 18.83 5.93
C GLY A 189 23.76 19.27 5.15
N LEU A 190 23.90 20.46 4.55
CA LEU A 190 23.04 21.01 3.49
C LEU A 190 23.01 20.13 2.20
N PHE A 191 23.76 19.02 2.19
CA PHE A 191 23.76 17.98 1.15
C PHE A 191 23.54 16.56 1.71
N THR A 192 23.18 16.42 2.97
CA THR A 192 22.90 15.12 3.61
C THR A 192 21.57 15.19 4.34
N HIS A 193 20.49 14.89 3.61
CA HIS A 193 19.24 14.27 4.09
C HIS A 193 18.91 14.49 5.59
N THR A 194 18.29 15.61 5.94
CA THR A 194 17.62 15.80 7.25
C THR A 194 16.10 15.66 7.21
N SER A 195 15.54 15.12 6.13
CA SER A 195 14.48 14.12 6.31
C SER A 195 15.15 12.77 6.17
N GLN A 196 14.96 11.87 7.14
CA GLN A 196 15.11 10.45 6.90
C GLN A 196 13.93 10.04 6.01
N ASP A 197 13.95 10.53 4.77
CA ASP A 197 12.99 10.14 3.76
C ASP A 197 13.29 8.71 3.31
N ASN A 198 12.36 8.15 2.55
CA ASN A 198 12.50 6.78 2.05
C ASN A 198 13.79 6.61 1.24
N ASP A 199 14.22 7.65 0.51
CA ASP A 199 15.42 7.62 -0.32
C ASP A 199 16.70 7.46 0.52
N TYR A 200 16.79 8.08 1.70
CA TYR A 200 17.90 7.89 2.63
C TYR A 200 18.06 6.41 3.03
N CYS A 201 16.98 5.76 3.45
CA CYS A 201 17.01 4.35 3.84
C CYS A 201 17.30 3.44 2.63
N LEU A 202 16.65 3.71 1.49
CA LEU A 202 16.76 2.94 0.27
C LEU A 202 18.14 3.06 -0.41
N ALA A 203 18.94 4.09 -0.10
CA ALA A 203 20.33 4.17 -0.58
C ALA A 203 21.15 2.92 -0.22
N CYS A 204 20.93 2.36 0.98
CA CYS A 204 21.53 1.11 1.43
C CYS A 204 20.56 -0.07 1.33
N HIS A 205 19.32 0.09 1.79
CA HIS A 205 18.33 -0.99 1.84
C HIS A 205 17.70 -1.30 0.48
N GLY A 206 17.87 -0.47 -0.55
CA GLY A 206 17.48 -0.80 -1.93
C GLY A 206 18.52 -1.62 -2.69
N GLN A 207 19.72 -1.83 -2.12
CA GLN A 207 20.79 -2.56 -2.80
C GLN A 207 20.55 -4.08 -2.76
N PRO A 208 20.74 -4.78 -3.88
CA PRO A 208 20.50 -6.22 -3.94
C PRO A 208 21.50 -7.03 -3.11
N GLY A 209 21.01 -8.07 -2.43
CA GLY A 209 21.83 -9.04 -1.71
C GLY A 209 22.23 -8.64 -0.30
N LEU A 210 21.67 -7.55 0.24
CA LEU A 210 21.88 -7.18 1.63
C LEU A 210 21.10 -8.17 2.52
N THR A 211 21.79 -8.80 3.46
CA THR A 211 21.20 -9.82 4.33
C THR A 211 21.73 -9.70 5.75
N LYS A 212 20.95 -10.20 6.70
CA LYS A 212 21.37 -10.39 8.09
C LYS A 212 21.20 -11.85 8.47
N THR A 213 22.20 -12.42 9.13
CA THR A 213 22.11 -13.73 9.78
C THR A 213 21.83 -13.56 11.27
N PHE A 214 20.84 -14.29 11.78
CA PHE A 214 20.49 -14.35 13.20
C PHE A 214 21.33 -15.40 13.95
N PRO A 215 21.40 -15.35 15.29
CA PRO A 215 22.13 -16.32 16.10
C PRO A 215 21.77 -17.81 15.86
N ASP A 216 20.53 -18.10 15.49
CA ASP A 216 20.04 -19.43 15.14
C ASP A 216 20.50 -19.93 13.74
N GLY A 217 21.12 -19.06 12.95
CA GLY A 217 21.60 -19.33 11.60
C GLY A 217 20.63 -18.97 10.49
N GLU A 218 19.40 -18.53 10.82
CA GLU A 218 18.46 -18.05 9.81
C GLU A 218 18.92 -16.72 9.20
N THR A 219 18.54 -16.49 7.95
CA THR A 219 18.87 -15.24 7.23
C THR A 219 17.60 -14.51 6.80
N ILE A 220 17.60 -13.19 6.95
CA ILE A 220 16.59 -12.29 6.38
C ILE A 220 17.22 -11.37 5.34
N SER A 221 16.47 -11.08 4.27
CA SER A 221 16.83 -10.02 3.33
C SER A 221 16.63 -8.67 4.00
N LEU A 222 17.63 -7.81 3.90
CA LEU A 222 17.53 -6.38 4.23
C LEU A 222 17.28 -5.53 2.99
N THR A 223 17.29 -6.15 1.79
CA THR A 223 16.94 -5.51 0.54
C THR A 223 15.42 -5.30 0.46
N ILE A 224 14.99 -4.07 0.19
CA ILE A 224 13.62 -3.62 -0.03
C ILE A 224 13.44 -3.28 -1.50
N ASP A 225 12.36 -3.77 -2.09
CA ASP A 225 11.93 -3.35 -3.43
C ASP A 225 11.19 -2.01 -3.32
N ALA A 226 11.86 -0.94 -3.75
CA ALA A 226 11.32 0.42 -3.71
C ALA A 226 10.02 0.57 -4.51
N ALA A 227 9.88 -0.15 -5.63
CA ALA A 227 8.66 -0.09 -6.44
C ALA A 227 7.51 -0.82 -5.74
N ALA A 228 7.77 -1.99 -5.15
CA ALA A 228 6.76 -2.73 -4.39
C ALA A 228 6.27 -1.93 -3.16
N PHE A 229 7.16 -1.23 -2.46
CA PHE A 229 6.77 -0.34 -1.37
C PHE A 229 5.95 0.85 -1.86
N HIS A 230 6.38 1.49 -2.94
CA HIS A 230 5.67 2.61 -3.55
C HIS A 230 4.23 2.24 -3.96
N ASP A 231 4.03 1.02 -4.47
CA ASP A 231 2.72 0.52 -4.94
C ASP A 231 1.87 -0.12 -3.83
N SER A 232 2.45 -0.32 -2.63
CA SER A 232 1.73 -0.78 -1.44
C SER A 232 0.73 0.25 -0.96
N VAL A 233 -0.14 -0.11 -0.01
CA VAL A 233 -1.11 0.83 0.61
C VAL A 233 -0.48 1.92 1.48
N HIS A 234 0.81 1.82 1.82
CA HIS A 234 1.54 2.83 2.59
C HIS A 234 2.55 3.61 1.75
N GLY A 235 2.62 3.33 0.44
CA GLY A 235 3.51 4.00 -0.50
C GLY A 235 3.02 5.38 -0.96
N VAL A 236 3.89 6.13 -1.61
CA VAL A 236 3.63 7.51 -2.07
C VAL A 236 2.71 7.58 -3.31
N GLY A 237 2.48 6.44 -3.98
CA GLY A 237 1.77 6.37 -5.26
C GLY A 237 0.27 6.12 -5.21
N ASN A 238 -0.33 6.06 -4.02
CA ASN A 238 -1.73 5.63 -3.83
C ASN A 238 -2.61 6.74 -3.20
N GLU A 239 -3.90 6.46 -3.02
CA GLU A 239 -4.87 7.41 -2.43
C GLU A 239 -4.87 7.44 -0.89
N TRP A 240 -4.02 6.63 -0.25
CA TRP A 240 -3.86 6.49 1.20
C TRP A 240 -2.74 7.41 1.71
N GLU A 241 -2.56 7.46 3.04
CA GLU A 241 -1.52 8.29 3.64
C GLU A 241 -0.14 7.68 3.41
N ALA A 242 0.66 8.35 2.58
CA ALA A 242 2.02 7.94 2.26
C ALA A 242 2.91 8.01 3.50
N LEU A 243 3.62 6.92 3.80
CA LEU A 243 4.48 6.83 4.98
C LEU A 243 5.96 6.86 4.61
N ALA A 244 6.74 7.47 5.49
CA ALA A 244 8.18 7.37 5.54
C ALA A 244 8.62 6.08 6.29
N CYS A 245 9.85 5.63 6.05
CA CYS A 245 10.44 4.48 6.75
C CYS A 245 10.47 4.72 8.27
N SER A 246 10.74 5.96 8.68
CA SER A 246 10.81 6.37 10.09
C SER A 246 9.45 6.37 10.78
N ASP A 247 8.33 6.42 10.07
CA ASP A 247 6.99 6.36 10.67
C ASP A 247 6.73 4.99 11.32
N CYS A 248 7.36 3.92 10.81
CA CYS A 248 7.25 2.57 11.37
C CYS A 248 8.51 2.11 12.10
N HIS A 249 9.70 2.40 11.57
CA HIS A 249 10.96 1.94 12.14
C HIS A 249 11.47 2.88 13.25
N GLY A 250 11.04 4.14 13.25
CA GLY A 250 11.59 5.21 14.09
C GLY A 250 12.75 5.96 13.41
N ASP A 251 13.14 7.08 13.99
CA ASP A 251 14.21 7.94 13.46
C ASP A 251 15.61 7.34 13.75
N TYR A 252 16.10 6.50 12.86
CA TYR A 252 17.45 5.92 12.90
C TYR A 252 18.45 6.67 12.00
N ALA A 253 19.42 7.34 12.62
CA ALA A 253 20.61 7.80 11.91
C ALA A 253 21.64 6.65 11.75
N PHE A 254 22.24 6.52 10.56
CA PHE A 254 23.35 5.58 10.38
C PHE A 254 24.64 6.10 11.06
N PRO A 255 25.41 5.23 11.76
CA PRO A 255 25.13 3.81 12.03
C PRO A 255 24.06 3.64 13.11
N HIS A 256 23.05 2.82 12.83
CA HIS A 256 21.98 2.50 13.77
C HIS A 256 22.29 1.20 14.54
N ALA A 257 21.69 1.07 15.73
CA ALA A 257 21.91 -0.07 16.61
C ALA A 257 21.48 -1.39 15.94
N PRO A 258 22.21 -2.50 16.16
CA PRO A 258 21.79 -3.80 15.68
C PRO A 258 20.59 -4.33 16.49
N THR A 259 19.65 -4.99 15.83
CA THR A 259 18.60 -5.75 16.53
C THR A 259 19.17 -6.84 17.44
N THR A 260 18.53 -7.03 18.59
CA THR A 260 18.84 -8.05 19.59
C THR A 260 18.06 -9.35 19.41
N ALA A 261 17.16 -9.44 18.41
CA ALA A 261 16.36 -10.62 18.14
C ALA A 261 17.23 -11.86 17.87
N ALA A 262 16.84 -13.00 18.44
CA ALA A 262 17.59 -14.25 18.35
C ALA A 262 17.29 -15.07 17.08
N SER A 263 16.13 -14.83 16.46
CA SER A 263 15.67 -15.48 15.23
C SER A 263 14.93 -14.48 14.33
N ARG A 264 14.67 -14.86 13.07
CA ARG A 264 13.81 -14.08 12.19
C ARG A 264 12.41 -13.93 12.79
N ARG A 265 11.91 -14.99 13.43
CA ARG A 265 10.58 -15.00 14.02
C ARG A 265 10.49 -14.05 15.22
N ASP A 266 11.49 -14.06 16.10
CA ASP A 266 11.56 -13.12 17.21
C ASP A 266 11.58 -11.67 16.71
N PHE A 267 12.30 -11.38 15.61
CA PHE A 267 12.30 -10.05 15.01
C PHE A 267 10.91 -9.65 14.48
N ALA A 268 10.16 -10.57 13.85
CA ALA A 268 8.80 -10.30 13.40
C ALA A 268 7.84 -10.03 14.58
N LEU A 269 7.98 -10.78 15.67
CA LEU A 269 7.20 -10.59 16.91
C LEU A 269 7.59 -9.30 17.66
N GLU A 270 8.82 -8.81 17.51
CA GLU A 270 9.21 -7.49 18.03
C GLU A 270 8.63 -6.35 17.17
N MET A 271 8.62 -6.49 15.84
CA MET A 271 8.25 -5.41 14.92
C MET A 271 6.75 -5.28 14.64
N TYR A 272 5.96 -6.36 14.75
CA TYR A 272 4.53 -6.29 14.37
C TYR A 272 3.71 -5.30 15.22
N THR A 273 4.17 -4.98 16.44
CA THR A 273 3.50 -3.99 17.31
C THR A 273 3.58 -2.58 16.75
N ALA A 274 4.53 -2.29 15.84
CA ALA A 274 4.60 -0.98 15.18
C ALA A 274 3.29 -0.63 14.44
N CYS A 275 2.58 -1.64 13.93
CA CYS A 275 1.28 -1.44 13.28
C CYS A 275 0.23 -0.87 14.23
N SER A 276 0.31 -1.14 15.54
CA SER A 276 -0.70 -0.71 16.52
C SER A 276 -0.69 0.80 16.75
N HIS A 277 0.38 1.50 16.38
CA HIS A 277 0.44 2.97 16.50
C HIS A 277 -0.61 3.68 15.64
N CYS A 278 -0.99 3.09 14.51
CA CYS A 278 -2.02 3.63 13.61
C CYS A 278 -3.25 2.72 13.51
N HIS A 279 -3.09 1.40 13.62
CA HIS A 279 -4.15 0.40 13.52
C HIS A 279 -4.50 -0.21 14.89
N GLU A 280 -4.64 0.63 15.91
CA GLU A 280 -4.95 0.23 17.28
C GLU A 280 -6.20 -0.67 17.34
N ASP A 281 -7.27 -0.28 16.65
CA ASP A 281 -8.54 -1.03 16.63
C ASP A 281 -8.39 -2.44 16.03
N LYS A 282 -7.56 -2.59 14.97
CA LYS A 282 -7.31 -3.90 14.34
C LYS A 282 -6.35 -4.74 15.16
N TYR A 283 -5.38 -4.09 15.79
CA TYR A 283 -4.44 -4.73 16.69
C TYR A 283 -5.17 -5.34 17.89
N GLU A 284 -6.06 -4.58 18.54
CA GLU A 284 -6.88 -5.06 19.67
C GLU A 284 -7.74 -6.27 19.28
N LEU A 285 -8.44 -6.21 18.14
CA LEU A 285 -9.23 -7.34 17.65
C LEU A 285 -8.36 -8.60 17.46
N THR A 286 -7.11 -8.43 17.00
CA THR A 286 -6.22 -9.56 16.73
C THR A 286 -5.79 -10.25 18.02
N LEU A 287 -5.64 -9.51 19.12
CA LEU A 287 -5.34 -10.08 20.43
C LEU A 287 -6.46 -10.99 20.94
N ASP A 288 -7.71 -10.70 20.58
CA ASP A 288 -8.90 -11.50 20.92
C ASP A 288 -9.16 -12.67 19.93
N SER A 289 -8.34 -12.81 18.90
CA SER A 289 -8.45 -13.89 17.90
C SER A 289 -7.78 -15.19 18.37
N VAL A 290 -8.04 -16.31 17.68
CA VAL A 290 -7.34 -17.58 17.92
C VAL A 290 -5.83 -17.50 17.75
N HIS A 291 -5.35 -16.66 16.83
CA HIS A 291 -3.92 -16.44 16.66
C HIS A 291 -3.35 -15.62 17.82
N GLY A 292 -4.08 -14.62 18.30
CA GLY A 292 -3.72 -13.85 19.49
C GLY A 292 -3.68 -14.71 20.75
N ALA A 293 -4.67 -15.58 20.92
CA ALA A 293 -4.72 -16.56 22.00
C ALA A 293 -3.53 -17.54 21.95
N GLY A 294 -3.23 -18.12 20.77
CA GLY A 294 -2.07 -19.00 20.59
C GLY A 294 -0.75 -18.30 20.94
N LEU A 295 -0.57 -17.06 20.48
CA LEU A 295 0.61 -16.26 20.80
C LEU A 295 0.73 -15.99 22.31
N ALA A 296 -0.38 -15.69 22.99
CA ALA A 296 -0.42 -15.48 24.43
C ALA A 296 -0.10 -16.76 25.24
N GLU A 297 -0.42 -17.93 24.71
CA GLU A 297 -0.06 -19.23 25.26
C GLU A 297 1.41 -19.62 25.01
N GLY A 298 2.14 -18.80 24.25
CA GLY A 298 3.56 -18.97 23.95
C GLY A 298 3.84 -19.70 22.63
N ASP A 299 2.82 -19.94 21.81
CA ASP A 299 3.01 -20.41 20.44
C ASP A 299 3.56 -19.27 19.58
N LYS A 300 4.88 -19.29 19.38
CA LYS A 300 5.54 -18.30 18.54
C LYS A 300 5.14 -18.42 17.07
N ASP A 301 4.61 -19.54 16.60
CA ASP A 301 4.23 -19.75 15.20
C ASP A 301 2.81 -19.21 14.89
N ALA A 302 2.05 -18.78 15.90
CA ALA A 302 0.74 -18.17 15.72
C ALA A 302 0.82 -16.87 14.88
N ALA A 303 -0.04 -16.75 13.86
CA ALA A 303 0.09 -15.69 12.86
C ALA A 303 -0.04 -14.26 13.45
N VAL A 304 0.85 -13.37 13.04
CA VAL A 304 0.80 -11.92 13.30
C VAL A 304 0.57 -11.13 12.00
N CYS A 305 0.47 -9.81 12.09
CA CYS A 305 0.16 -8.92 10.97
C CYS A 305 0.99 -9.20 9.72
N THR A 306 2.30 -9.44 9.89
CA THR A 306 3.27 -9.64 8.80
C THR A 306 3.27 -11.05 8.20
N ASP A 307 2.52 -12.00 8.77
CA ASP A 307 2.31 -13.32 8.15
C ASP A 307 1.19 -13.26 7.10
N CYS A 308 0.17 -12.44 7.38
CA CYS A 308 -0.98 -12.20 6.52
C CYS A 308 -0.74 -11.07 5.50
N HIS A 309 -0.15 -9.97 5.95
CA HIS A 309 0.17 -8.78 5.16
C HIS A 309 1.68 -8.68 4.92
N GLY A 310 2.07 -8.00 3.84
CA GLY A 310 3.48 -7.72 3.56
C GLY A 310 4.03 -6.63 4.48
N ALA A 311 5.21 -6.81 5.07
CA ALA A 311 5.79 -5.82 5.99
C ALA A 311 6.13 -4.47 5.31
N HIS A 312 6.51 -4.51 4.03
CA HIS A 312 6.85 -3.34 3.22
C HIS A 312 6.09 -3.27 1.90
N ASP A 313 5.29 -4.28 1.59
CA ASP A 313 4.56 -4.44 0.33
C ASP A 313 3.10 -4.83 0.62
N THR A 314 2.51 -4.29 1.70
CA THR A 314 1.11 -4.55 2.05
C THR A 314 0.22 -4.21 0.85
N PRO A 315 -0.43 -5.22 0.25
CA PRO A 315 -1.18 -5.01 -0.97
C PRO A 315 -2.59 -4.48 -0.68
N VAL A 316 -3.24 -3.88 -1.68
CA VAL A 316 -4.60 -3.33 -1.56
C VAL A 316 -5.56 -4.38 -0.96
N PRO A 317 -6.41 -4.02 0.01
CA PRO A 317 -7.37 -4.96 0.59
C PRO A 317 -8.23 -5.60 -0.49
N ASN A 318 -8.47 -6.91 -0.38
CA ASN A 318 -9.36 -7.67 -1.26
C ASN A 318 -8.97 -7.71 -2.77
N VAL A 319 -7.73 -7.35 -3.15
CA VAL A 319 -7.31 -7.31 -4.57
C VAL A 319 -5.97 -8.02 -4.84
N PRO A 320 -5.92 -9.05 -5.72
CA PRO A 320 -7.06 -9.82 -6.21
C PRO A 320 -7.70 -10.59 -5.04
N ARG A 321 -9.01 -10.82 -5.07
CA ARG A 321 -9.75 -11.47 -3.98
C ARG A 321 -9.20 -12.85 -3.61
N ALA A 322 -8.80 -13.63 -4.61
CA ALA A 322 -8.16 -14.95 -4.45
C ALA A 322 -6.88 -14.94 -3.58
N ARG A 323 -6.20 -13.78 -3.47
CA ARG A 323 -5.02 -13.62 -2.61
C ARG A 323 -5.32 -13.98 -1.16
N ILE A 324 -6.53 -13.69 -0.67
CA ILE A 324 -6.92 -13.95 0.71
C ILE A 324 -6.78 -15.45 1.03
N SER A 325 -7.34 -16.31 0.18
CA SER A 325 -7.26 -17.76 0.38
C SER A 325 -5.80 -18.27 0.29
N HIS A 326 -4.99 -17.72 -0.62
CA HIS A 326 -3.56 -18.04 -0.70
C HIS A 326 -2.76 -17.60 0.54
N THR A 327 -3.16 -16.51 1.19
CA THR A 327 -2.54 -16.09 2.44
C THR A 327 -2.76 -17.14 3.53
N CYS A 328 -3.99 -17.63 3.68
CA CYS A 328 -4.32 -18.68 4.64
C CYS A 328 -3.61 -20.00 4.31
N GLN A 329 -3.46 -20.33 3.02
CA GLN A 329 -2.78 -21.54 2.52
C GLN A 329 -1.35 -21.70 3.05
N LYS A 330 -0.63 -20.59 3.31
CA LYS A 330 0.76 -20.62 3.79
C LYS A 330 0.94 -21.51 5.02
N CYS A 331 -0.07 -21.56 5.90
CA CYS A 331 -0.08 -22.39 7.09
C CYS A 331 -1.20 -23.45 7.05
N HIS A 332 -2.38 -23.11 6.53
CA HIS A 332 -3.55 -23.98 6.45
C HIS A 332 -3.69 -24.66 5.08
N SER A 333 -2.59 -25.24 4.56
CA SER A 333 -2.54 -25.81 3.21
C SER A 333 -3.53 -26.94 2.97
N GLU A 334 -3.67 -27.88 3.92
CA GLU A 334 -4.61 -29.00 3.79
C GLU A 334 -6.08 -28.54 3.70
N ILE A 335 -6.45 -27.56 4.53
CA ILE A 335 -7.78 -26.96 4.50
C ILE A 335 -8.00 -26.13 3.24
N TYR A 336 -6.96 -25.43 2.77
CA TYR A 336 -7.01 -24.71 1.50
C TYR A 336 -7.27 -25.68 0.33
N ASP A 337 -6.63 -26.85 0.31
CA ASP A 337 -6.82 -27.84 -0.75
C ASP A 337 -8.25 -28.39 -0.78
N GLU A 338 -8.90 -28.53 0.39
CA GLU A 338 -10.32 -28.84 0.48
C GLU A 338 -11.20 -27.71 -0.05
N TYR A 339 -10.93 -26.47 0.36
CA TYR A 339 -11.65 -25.29 -0.10
C TYR A 339 -11.52 -25.11 -1.62
N ALA A 340 -10.33 -25.29 -2.20
CA ALA A 340 -10.09 -25.16 -3.63
C ALA A 340 -10.89 -26.17 -4.46
N GLN A 341 -11.26 -27.32 -3.87
CA GLN A 341 -12.12 -28.34 -4.49
C GLN A 341 -13.62 -28.13 -4.23
N SER A 342 -14.00 -27.08 -3.49
CA SER A 342 -15.40 -26.72 -3.24
C SER A 342 -15.96 -25.89 -4.39
N VAL A 343 -17.28 -25.81 -4.50
CA VAL A 343 -17.95 -24.94 -5.49
C VAL A 343 -17.60 -23.46 -5.28
N HIS A 344 -17.31 -23.03 -4.05
CA HIS A 344 -16.88 -21.66 -3.77
C HIS A 344 -15.42 -21.43 -4.19
N GLY A 345 -14.53 -22.38 -3.88
CA GLY A 345 -13.12 -22.26 -4.22
C GLY A 345 -12.86 -22.39 -5.71
N GLU A 346 -13.51 -23.34 -6.40
CA GLU A 346 -13.41 -23.50 -7.85
C GLU A 346 -13.87 -22.23 -8.58
N ALA A 347 -15.03 -21.68 -8.20
CA ALA A 347 -15.53 -20.42 -8.76
C ALA A 347 -14.57 -19.24 -8.53
N LEU A 348 -13.98 -19.11 -7.34
CA LEU A 348 -13.04 -18.02 -7.05
C LEU A 348 -11.71 -18.18 -7.80
N LEU A 349 -11.13 -19.39 -7.75
CA LEU A 349 -9.75 -19.64 -8.15
C LEU A 349 -9.63 -19.94 -9.65
N GLU A 350 -10.62 -20.63 -10.23
CA GLU A 350 -10.60 -21.03 -11.64
C GLU A 350 -11.39 -20.07 -12.52
N GLU A 351 -12.57 -19.63 -12.06
CA GLU A 351 -13.45 -18.76 -12.83
C GLU A 351 -13.24 -17.26 -12.54
N SER A 352 -12.44 -16.92 -11.52
CA SER A 352 -12.27 -15.54 -11.04
C SER A 352 -13.59 -14.87 -10.66
N ASN A 353 -14.56 -15.66 -10.20
CA ASN A 353 -15.84 -15.16 -9.72
C ASN A 353 -15.65 -14.61 -8.30
N GLU A 354 -15.88 -13.32 -8.09
CA GLU A 354 -15.69 -12.66 -6.79
C GLU A 354 -16.94 -12.71 -5.89
N ASP A 355 -18.09 -13.17 -6.42
CA ASP A 355 -19.37 -13.27 -5.71
C ASP A 355 -19.43 -14.44 -4.69
N VAL A 356 -18.35 -15.20 -4.55
CA VAL A 356 -18.21 -16.33 -3.62
C VAL A 356 -17.34 -15.99 -2.40
N PRO A 357 -17.52 -16.70 -1.26
CA PRO A 357 -16.75 -16.45 -0.05
C PRO A 357 -15.30 -16.97 -0.17
N THR A 358 -14.40 -16.27 0.49
CA THR A 358 -13.04 -16.72 0.85
C THR A 358 -13.03 -17.18 2.31
N CYS A 359 -11.85 -17.42 2.88
CA CYS A 359 -11.71 -17.81 4.29
C CYS A 359 -12.30 -16.74 5.24
N ILE A 360 -12.18 -15.46 4.91
CA ILE A 360 -12.50 -14.36 5.84
C ILE A 360 -13.99 -14.07 5.96
N GLU A 361 -14.81 -14.48 4.98
CA GLU A 361 -16.26 -14.29 5.03
C GLU A 361 -16.92 -15.15 6.11
N CYS A 362 -16.34 -16.31 6.42
CA CYS A 362 -16.83 -17.19 7.49
C CYS A 362 -16.05 -17.01 8.80
N HIS A 363 -14.74 -16.79 8.72
CA HIS A 363 -13.89 -16.76 9.92
C HIS A 363 -13.62 -15.35 10.47
N GLY A 364 -13.84 -14.29 9.69
CA GLY A 364 -13.38 -12.94 10.02
C GLY A 364 -11.93 -12.70 9.59
N VAL A 365 -11.41 -11.49 9.86
CA VAL A 365 -10.07 -11.06 9.40
C VAL A 365 -9.14 -10.81 10.58
N HIS A 366 -9.46 -9.78 11.37
CA HIS A 366 -8.66 -9.40 12.54
C HIS A 366 -9.27 -9.95 13.84
N ASN A 367 -10.43 -10.60 13.78
CA ASN A 367 -11.14 -11.15 14.93
C ASN A 367 -11.47 -12.63 14.69
N ILE A 368 -10.51 -13.37 14.13
CA ILE A 368 -10.69 -14.79 13.76
C ILE A 368 -11.05 -15.57 15.01
N GLY A 369 -12.32 -15.96 15.11
CA GLY A 369 -12.87 -16.68 16.25
C GLY A 369 -12.51 -18.17 16.21
N ASP A 370 -12.62 -18.84 17.36
CA ASP A 370 -12.39 -20.28 17.44
C ASP A 370 -13.57 -21.05 16.81
N PRO A 371 -13.35 -21.73 15.67
CA PRO A 371 -14.41 -22.44 14.96
C PRO A 371 -14.90 -23.70 15.70
N THR A 372 -14.21 -24.11 16.77
CA THR A 372 -14.59 -25.27 17.59
C THR A 372 -15.58 -24.92 18.71
N THR A 373 -15.85 -23.64 18.91
CA THR A 373 -16.75 -23.17 19.97
C THR A 373 -18.23 -23.39 19.64
N ASN A 374 -19.03 -23.63 20.68
CA ASN A 374 -20.50 -23.67 20.55
C ASN A 374 -21.06 -22.35 20.02
N LEU A 375 -20.42 -21.23 20.39
CA LEU A 375 -20.79 -19.90 19.91
C LEU A 375 -20.66 -19.79 18.39
N PHE A 376 -19.54 -20.26 17.83
CA PHE A 376 -19.35 -20.29 16.37
C PHE A 376 -20.37 -21.20 15.70
N ARG A 377 -20.61 -22.39 16.27
CA ARG A 377 -21.61 -23.34 15.75
C ARG A 377 -23.02 -22.75 15.74
N ILE A 378 -23.46 -22.12 16.82
CA ILE A 378 -24.82 -21.56 16.92
C ILE A 378 -25.03 -20.39 15.95
N ARG A 379 -23.98 -19.59 15.70
CA ARG A 379 -24.04 -18.44 14.78
C ARG A 379 -23.74 -18.78 13.33
N SER A 380 -23.25 -19.98 13.03
CA SER A 380 -22.89 -20.35 11.65
C SER A 380 -24.03 -20.22 10.64
N PRO A 381 -25.33 -20.44 10.96
CA PRO A 381 -26.40 -20.21 9.99
C PRO A 381 -26.45 -18.78 9.45
N GLU A 382 -26.17 -17.78 10.29
CA GLU A 382 -26.14 -16.37 9.86
C GLU A 382 -24.97 -16.09 8.91
N LEU A 383 -23.83 -16.76 9.12
CA LEU A 383 -22.67 -16.65 8.21
C LEU A 383 -23.06 -17.08 6.79
N CYS A 384 -23.79 -18.20 6.66
CA CYS A 384 -24.28 -18.69 5.38
C CYS A 384 -25.36 -17.77 4.80
N ALA A 385 -26.25 -17.26 5.65
CA ALA A 385 -27.37 -16.39 5.25
C ALA A 385 -26.92 -15.07 4.63
N ASN A 386 -25.77 -14.53 5.05
CA ASN A 386 -25.22 -13.28 4.49
C ASN A 386 -25.09 -13.30 2.95
N CYS A 387 -24.86 -14.49 2.38
CA CYS A 387 -24.85 -14.70 0.94
C CYS A 387 -26.10 -15.43 0.47
N HIS A 388 -26.49 -16.54 1.11
CA HIS A 388 -27.55 -17.42 0.64
C HIS A 388 -28.98 -16.90 0.89
N ALA A 389 -29.17 -15.87 1.72
CA ALA A 389 -30.44 -15.15 1.84
C ALA A 389 -30.44 -13.81 1.07
N ASN A 390 -29.36 -13.49 0.35
CA ASN A 390 -29.22 -12.24 -0.41
C ASN A 390 -29.80 -12.40 -1.83
N VAL A 391 -30.95 -11.77 -2.08
CA VAL A 391 -31.69 -11.87 -3.35
C VAL A 391 -30.90 -11.32 -4.53
N ASP A 392 -30.20 -10.20 -4.34
CA ASP A 392 -29.43 -9.57 -5.41
C ASP A 392 -28.23 -10.42 -5.83
N LEU A 393 -27.67 -11.20 -4.90
CA LEU A 393 -26.56 -12.11 -5.16
C LEU A 393 -27.03 -13.45 -5.75
N MET A 394 -27.98 -14.12 -5.08
CA MET A 394 -28.39 -15.49 -5.41
C MET A 394 -29.22 -15.58 -6.70
N SER A 395 -29.97 -14.54 -7.05
CA SER A 395 -30.76 -14.52 -8.30
C SER A 395 -29.90 -14.62 -9.56
N LYS A 396 -28.63 -14.21 -9.50
CA LYS A 396 -27.67 -14.37 -10.62
C LYS A 396 -27.34 -15.83 -10.91
N TYR A 397 -27.48 -16.70 -9.91
CA TYR A 397 -27.08 -18.11 -9.93
C TYR A 397 -28.28 -19.07 -9.87
N ASP A 398 -29.51 -18.55 -9.93
CA ASP A 398 -30.75 -19.33 -9.80
C ASP A 398 -30.82 -20.14 -8.49
N ILE A 399 -30.26 -19.59 -7.41
CA ILE A 399 -30.31 -20.15 -6.06
C ILE A 399 -31.45 -19.47 -5.30
N SER A 400 -32.34 -20.26 -4.68
CA SER A 400 -33.42 -19.72 -3.85
C SER A 400 -32.84 -19.07 -2.58
N THR A 401 -33.35 -17.89 -2.24
CA THR A 401 -33.02 -17.20 -0.97
C THR A 401 -33.84 -17.68 0.21
N ASP A 402 -34.91 -18.43 -0.05
CA ASP A 402 -35.80 -18.95 0.99
C ASP A 402 -35.13 -20.07 1.80
N VAL A 403 -33.91 -20.46 1.43
CA VAL A 403 -33.14 -21.52 2.08
C VAL A 403 -32.89 -21.24 3.56
N PHE A 404 -32.65 -19.97 3.92
CA PHE A 404 -32.48 -19.58 5.31
C PHE A 404 -33.81 -19.58 6.06
N ASP A 405 -34.85 -18.98 5.46
CA ASP A 405 -36.19 -18.90 6.06
C ASP A 405 -36.80 -20.28 6.30
N THR A 406 -36.64 -21.19 5.34
CA THR A 406 -37.09 -22.59 5.47
C THR A 406 -36.30 -23.36 6.51
N TYR A 407 -35.00 -23.07 6.69
CA TYR A 407 -34.19 -23.65 7.76
C TYR A 407 -34.62 -23.15 9.14
N VAL A 408 -34.73 -21.83 9.35
CA VAL A 408 -35.12 -21.30 10.68
C VAL A 408 -36.54 -21.69 11.08
N ALA A 409 -37.43 -21.91 10.09
CA ALA A 409 -38.77 -22.43 10.31
C ALA A 409 -38.81 -23.94 10.66
N ASP A 410 -37.72 -24.66 10.45
CA ASP A 410 -37.61 -26.08 10.77
C ASP A 410 -37.24 -26.33 12.25
N PHE A 411 -37.35 -27.58 12.71
CA PHE A 411 -37.06 -27.93 14.10
C PHE A 411 -35.58 -27.77 14.49
N HIS A 412 -34.64 -28.00 13.57
CA HIS A 412 -33.22 -27.74 13.78
C HIS A 412 -32.97 -26.24 13.91
N GLY A 413 -33.37 -25.45 12.91
CA GLY A 413 -33.16 -24.00 12.87
C GLY A 413 -33.86 -23.27 14.00
N THR A 414 -35.15 -23.56 14.26
CA THR A 414 -35.88 -22.96 15.40
C THR A 414 -35.19 -23.23 16.73
N THR A 415 -34.65 -24.44 16.92
CA THR A 415 -33.93 -24.77 18.15
C THR A 415 -32.60 -24.03 18.22
N VAL A 416 -31.83 -23.97 17.13
CA VAL A 416 -30.55 -23.22 17.08
C VAL A 416 -30.79 -21.72 17.35
N THR A 417 -31.80 -21.11 16.73
CA THR A 417 -32.20 -19.72 16.98
C THR A 417 -32.63 -19.49 18.44
N LEU A 418 -33.33 -20.45 19.05
CA LEU A 418 -33.67 -20.35 20.48
C LEU A 418 -32.42 -20.35 21.36
N PHE A 419 -31.43 -21.21 21.07
CA PHE A 419 -30.18 -21.25 21.82
C PHE A 419 -29.35 -19.98 21.64
N ASP A 420 -29.25 -19.43 20.42
CA ASP A 420 -28.56 -18.16 20.17
C ASP A 420 -29.08 -17.03 21.07
N HIS A 421 -30.41 -16.93 21.22
CA HIS A 421 -31.03 -15.89 22.04
C HIS A 421 -31.02 -16.17 23.56
N THR A 422 -30.86 -17.42 23.99
CA THR A 422 -31.01 -17.79 25.41
C THR A 422 -29.69 -18.14 26.09
N ASP A 423 -28.87 -18.98 25.46
CA ASP A 423 -27.54 -19.36 25.90
C ASP A 423 -26.68 -19.76 24.68
N PRO A 424 -26.01 -18.80 24.03
CA PRO A 424 -25.26 -19.04 22.81
C PRO A 424 -23.98 -19.86 23.03
N ASN A 425 -23.62 -20.17 24.28
CA ASN A 425 -22.49 -21.04 24.62
C ASN A 425 -22.92 -22.48 24.91
N ALA A 426 -24.23 -22.76 24.94
CA ALA A 426 -24.76 -24.09 25.16
C ALA A 426 -24.42 -25.02 23.98
N GLU A 427 -24.07 -26.26 24.30
CA GLU A 427 -23.90 -27.28 23.27
C GLU A 427 -25.26 -27.65 22.68
N THR A 428 -25.36 -27.58 21.35
CA THR A 428 -26.57 -27.95 20.62
C THR A 428 -26.31 -29.15 19.71
N ASN A 429 -27.11 -30.20 19.89
CA ASN A 429 -27.09 -31.39 19.04
C ASN A 429 -27.93 -31.24 17.77
N LYS A 430 -28.30 -30.01 17.42
CA LYS A 430 -29.11 -29.70 16.24
C LYS A 430 -28.20 -29.46 15.05
N ALA A 431 -28.65 -29.91 13.89
CA ALA A 431 -27.93 -29.73 12.65
C ALA A 431 -27.92 -28.25 12.27
N VAL A 432 -26.75 -27.75 11.86
CA VAL A 432 -26.56 -26.45 11.21
C VAL A 432 -26.17 -26.68 9.76
N CYS A 433 -26.07 -25.60 8.98
CA CYS A 433 -25.84 -25.65 7.53
C CYS A 433 -24.66 -26.56 7.15
N TYR A 434 -23.52 -26.41 7.83
CA TYR A 434 -22.30 -27.16 7.50
C TYR A 434 -22.34 -28.65 7.88
N ASP A 435 -23.23 -29.09 8.79
CA ASP A 435 -23.35 -30.53 9.11
C ASP A 435 -23.94 -31.30 7.92
N CYS A 436 -24.73 -30.62 7.10
CA CYS A 436 -25.35 -31.15 5.90
C CYS A 436 -24.52 -30.88 4.64
N HIS A 437 -23.98 -29.67 4.50
CA HIS A 437 -23.29 -29.21 3.28
C HIS A 437 -21.76 -29.41 3.30
N GLY A 438 -21.17 -29.70 4.46
CA GLY A 438 -19.73 -29.67 4.66
C GLY A 438 -19.22 -28.30 5.12
N VAL A 439 -17.95 -28.23 5.50
CA VAL A 439 -17.31 -27.02 6.06
C VAL A 439 -16.48 -26.31 5.00
N HIS A 440 -15.35 -26.89 4.61
CA HIS A 440 -14.45 -26.30 3.61
C HIS A 440 -14.63 -26.91 2.22
N LYS A 441 -14.97 -28.21 2.13
CA LYS A 441 -15.27 -28.92 0.87
C LYS A 441 -16.77 -28.96 0.56
N ILE A 442 -17.40 -27.79 0.38
CA ILE A 442 -18.82 -27.70 0.01
C ILE A 442 -18.99 -28.02 -1.47
N LEU A 443 -19.73 -29.09 -1.79
CA LEU A 443 -19.94 -29.57 -3.16
C LEU A 443 -21.34 -29.24 -3.67
N ALA A 444 -21.52 -29.33 -4.99
CA ALA A 444 -22.83 -29.20 -5.61
C ALA A 444 -23.82 -30.24 -5.02
N PRO A 445 -25.10 -29.88 -4.79
CA PRO A 445 -26.05 -30.78 -4.15
C PRO A 445 -26.25 -32.12 -4.87
N ASP A 446 -26.08 -32.15 -6.18
CA ASP A 446 -26.22 -33.30 -7.06
C ASP A 446 -24.89 -33.90 -7.52
N ASP A 447 -23.77 -33.50 -6.91
CA ASP A 447 -22.45 -34.07 -7.22
C ASP A 447 -22.49 -35.62 -7.06
N PRO A 448 -22.07 -36.38 -8.09
CA PRO A 448 -22.23 -37.83 -8.13
C PRO A 448 -21.28 -38.58 -7.20
N ASN A 449 -20.20 -37.94 -6.74
CA ASN A 449 -19.17 -38.58 -5.93
C ASN A 449 -19.37 -38.30 -4.43
N ALA A 450 -19.85 -37.12 -4.07
CA ALA A 450 -19.97 -36.72 -2.66
C ALA A 450 -21.03 -35.63 -2.37
N GLY A 451 -21.90 -35.29 -3.32
CA GLY A 451 -22.96 -34.31 -3.12
C GLY A 451 -23.97 -34.70 -2.03
N ILE A 452 -24.67 -33.70 -1.47
CA ILE A 452 -25.58 -33.89 -0.34
C ILE A 452 -26.63 -34.97 -0.62
N LYS A 453 -27.21 -35.03 -1.82
CA LYS A 453 -28.26 -36.01 -2.17
C LYS A 453 -27.82 -37.46 -1.99
N ASN A 454 -26.56 -37.77 -2.29
CA ASN A 454 -26.04 -39.13 -2.18
C ASN A 454 -25.70 -39.52 -0.73
N ASN A 455 -25.34 -38.53 0.10
CA ASN A 455 -24.87 -38.75 1.46
C ASN A 455 -25.91 -38.43 2.55
N LEU A 456 -27.05 -37.84 2.18
CA LEU A 456 -28.02 -37.27 3.12
C LEU A 456 -28.50 -38.27 4.18
N LEU A 457 -28.82 -39.51 3.79
CA LEU A 457 -29.25 -40.53 4.76
C LEU A 457 -28.18 -40.80 5.81
N ALA A 458 -26.92 -40.96 5.38
CA ALA A 458 -25.81 -41.21 6.28
C ALA A 458 -25.57 -40.03 7.23
N THR A 459 -25.71 -38.80 6.73
CA THR A 459 -25.68 -37.58 7.54
C THR A 459 -26.80 -37.57 8.58
N CYS A 460 -28.05 -37.81 8.18
CA CYS A 460 -29.18 -37.87 9.12
C CYS A 460 -28.98 -38.93 10.21
N GLN A 461 -28.39 -40.07 9.86
CA GLN A 461 -28.17 -41.19 10.78
C GLN A 461 -27.17 -40.90 11.90
N GLN A 462 -26.36 -39.83 11.78
CA GLN A 462 -25.48 -39.39 12.87
C GLN A 462 -26.29 -38.99 14.12
N CYS A 463 -27.48 -38.41 13.93
CA CYS A 463 -28.39 -38.01 15.01
C CYS A 463 -29.69 -38.82 15.06
N HIS A 464 -30.08 -39.45 13.95
CA HIS A 464 -31.28 -40.28 13.81
C HIS A 464 -30.92 -41.72 13.38
N PRO A 465 -30.39 -42.56 14.29
CA PRO A 465 -29.87 -43.90 13.92
C PRO A 465 -30.90 -44.82 13.26
N ASP A 466 -32.19 -44.62 13.55
CA ASP A 466 -33.30 -45.41 13.01
C ASP A 466 -33.83 -44.89 11.66
N ALA A 467 -33.24 -43.81 11.12
CA ALA A 467 -33.64 -43.24 9.84
C ALA A 467 -33.45 -44.23 8.69
N ARG A 468 -34.47 -44.33 7.83
CA ARG A 468 -34.50 -45.22 6.65
C ARG A 468 -34.38 -44.41 5.38
N ALA A 469 -34.20 -45.06 4.24
CA ALA A 469 -33.99 -44.40 2.94
C ALA A 469 -35.04 -43.34 2.56
N ASN A 470 -36.28 -43.49 3.02
CA ASN A 470 -37.37 -42.54 2.77
C ASN A 470 -37.50 -41.44 3.84
N PHE A 471 -36.66 -41.45 4.87
CA PHE A 471 -36.67 -40.44 5.93
C PHE A 471 -36.24 -39.06 5.42
N PRO A 472 -35.17 -38.93 4.59
CA PRO A 472 -34.81 -37.63 4.02
C PRO A 472 -35.85 -37.08 3.05
N ASP A 473 -36.60 -37.94 2.35
CA ASP A 473 -37.68 -37.52 1.43
C ASP A 473 -38.86 -36.84 2.15
N ALA A 474 -39.00 -37.07 3.46
CA ALA A 474 -40.00 -36.39 4.28
C ALA A 474 -39.57 -34.96 4.66
N TRP A 475 -38.30 -34.62 4.47
CA TRP A 475 -37.76 -33.30 4.72
C TRP A 475 -37.73 -32.51 3.40
N THR A 476 -38.38 -31.35 3.42
CA THR A 476 -38.38 -30.41 2.30
C THR A 476 -36.96 -29.87 2.16
N SER A 477 -36.16 -30.48 1.27
CA SER A 477 -35.01 -29.83 0.62
C SER A 477 -35.31 -28.35 0.49
N HIS A 478 -34.53 -27.48 1.15
CA HIS A 478 -34.72 -26.05 1.46
C HIS A 478 -35.49 -25.19 0.43
N PHE A 479 -36.75 -25.56 0.16
CA PHE A 479 -37.61 -25.04 -0.89
C PHE A 479 -38.99 -24.89 -0.28
N GLU A 480 -39.65 -23.79 -0.61
CA GLU A 480 -41.04 -23.61 -0.24
C GLU A 480 -41.91 -24.73 -0.84
N PRO A 481 -42.80 -25.35 -0.05
CA PRO A 481 -43.78 -26.28 -0.57
C PRO A 481 -44.59 -25.61 -1.68
N SER A 482 -44.60 -26.22 -2.87
CA SER A 482 -45.34 -25.79 -4.04
C SER A 482 -45.98 -27.00 -4.72
N LEU A 483 -46.77 -26.76 -5.77
CA LEU A 483 -47.32 -27.87 -6.56
C LEU A 483 -46.25 -28.67 -7.31
N GLU A 484 -45.09 -28.05 -7.56
CA GLU A 484 -43.94 -28.69 -8.19
C GLU A 484 -43.05 -29.38 -7.16
N HIS A 485 -42.80 -28.73 -6.02
CA HIS A 485 -41.93 -29.20 -4.95
C HIS A 485 -42.75 -29.53 -3.69
N ASN A 486 -42.91 -30.81 -3.38
CA ASN A 486 -43.68 -31.28 -2.22
C ASN A 486 -45.20 -30.90 -2.26
N PRO A 487 -45.94 -31.31 -3.30
CA PRO A 487 -47.34 -30.92 -3.52
C PRO A 487 -48.27 -31.31 -2.37
N PHE A 488 -47.99 -32.41 -1.68
CA PHE A 488 -48.82 -32.83 -0.55
C PHE A 488 -48.74 -31.83 0.61
N VAL A 489 -47.53 -31.36 0.96
CA VAL A 489 -47.32 -30.36 2.02
C VAL A 489 -47.97 -29.04 1.63
N TYR A 490 -47.82 -28.61 0.38
CA TYR A 490 -48.47 -27.42 -0.15
C TYR A 490 -50.00 -27.47 0.01
N LEU A 491 -50.63 -28.59 -0.38
CA LEU A 491 -52.08 -28.76 -0.27
C LEU A 491 -52.57 -28.77 1.18
N VAL A 492 -51.80 -29.38 2.09
CA VAL A 492 -52.11 -29.35 3.53
C VAL A 492 -52.00 -27.92 4.08
N ASN A 493 -50.94 -27.19 3.73
CA ASN A 493 -50.78 -25.80 4.12
C ASN A 493 -51.92 -24.92 3.59
N LEU A 494 -52.27 -25.06 2.31
CA LEU A 494 -53.38 -24.35 1.70
C LEU A 494 -54.72 -24.64 2.41
N PHE A 495 -54.96 -25.90 2.76
CA PHE A 495 -56.15 -26.29 3.52
C PHE A 495 -56.21 -25.57 4.87
N TYR A 496 -55.14 -25.56 5.66
CA TYR A 496 -55.12 -24.88 6.96
C TYR A 496 -55.17 -23.36 6.87
N THR A 497 -54.52 -22.78 5.86
CA THR A 497 -54.57 -21.34 5.56
C THR A 497 -56.00 -20.86 5.28
N ILE A 498 -56.86 -21.71 4.71
CA ILE A 498 -58.27 -21.40 4.50
C ILE A 498 -59.11 -21.75 5.74
N LEU A 499 -58.88 -22.94 6.32
CA LEU A 499 -59.69 -23.45 7.43
C LEU A 499 -59.58 -22.58 8.68
N ILE A 500 -58.36 -22.21 9.10
CA ILE A 500 -58.14 -21.50 10.37
C ILE A 500 -58.83 -20.12 10.36
N PRO A 501 -58.58 -19.22 9.38
CA PRO A 501 -59.29 -17.94 9.32
C PRO A 501 -60.80 -18.12 9.11
N GLY A 502 -61.22 -19.15 8.37
CA GLY A 502 -62.63 -19.47 8.18
C GLY A 502 -63.33 -19.80 9.50
N VAL A 503 -62.73 -20.68 10.31
CA VAL A 503 -63.25 -21.08 11.62
C VAL A 503 -63.19 -19.91 12.60
N VAL A 504 -62.06 -19.20 12.70
CA VAL A 504 -61.91 -18.03 13.58
C VAL A 504 -62.90 -16.93 13.19
N GLY A 505 -63.00 -16.61 11.89
CA GLY A 505 -63.94 -15.62 11.37
C GLY A 505 -65.40 -15.98 11.65
N PHE A 506 -65.76 -17.25 11.50
CA PHE A 506 -67.09 -17.74 11.86
C PHE A 506 -67.39 -17.56 13.36
N PHE A 507 -66.45 -17.90 14.24
CA PHE A 507 -66.63 -17.69 15.67
C PHE A 507 -66.68 -16.21 16.05
N VAL A 508 -65.83 -15.36 15.46
CA VAL A 508 -65.88 -13.90 15.66
C VAL A 508 -67.22 -13.34 15.21
N PHE A 509 -67.77 -13.82 14.09
CA PHE A 509 -69.10 -13.44 13.63
C PHE A 509 -70.19 -13.87 14.62
N LEU A 510 -70.18 -15.12 15.10
CA LEU A 510 -71.14 -15.60 16.10
C LEU A 510 -71.08 -14.78 17.39
N VAL A 511 -69.88 -14.51 17.89
CA VAL A 511 -69.67 -13.70 19.10
C VAL A 511 -70.14 -12.25 18.85
N GLY A 512 -69.78 -11.67 17.70
CA GLY A 512 -70.19 -10.32 17.32
C GLY A 512 -71.71 -10.16 17.22
N THR A 513 -72.40 -11.14 16.63
CA THR A 513 -73.87 -11.13 16.56
C THR A 513 -74.53 -11.31 17.93
N ASP A 514 -73.96 -12.11 18.83
CA ASP A 514 -74.46 -12.24 20.21
C ASP A 514 -74.26 -10.93 20.99
N ILE A 515 -73.08 -10.31 20.89
CA ILE A 515 -72.80 -9.00 21.49
C ILE A 515 -73.76 -7.94 20.96
N TYR A 516 -73.95 -7.87 19.64
CA TYR A 516 -74.90 -6.94 19.00
C TYR A 516 -76.33 -7.15 19.52
N ARG A 517 -76.78 -8.40 19.59
CA ARG A 517 -78.09 -8.76 20.15
C ARG A 517 -78.23 -8.30 21.60
N ARG A 518 -77.24 -8.55 22.46
CA ARG A 518 -77.25 -8.12 23.86
C ARG A 518 -77.27 -6.60 24.00
N LEU A 519 -76.50 -5.88 23.19
CA LEU A 519 -76.50 -4.41 23.17
C LEU A 519 -77.85 -3.86 22.73
N ARG A 520 -78.45 -4.41 21.66
CA ARG A 520 -79.82 -4.04 21.26
C ARG A 520 -80.84 -4.29 22.35
N HIS A 521 -80.81 -5.44 23.05
CA HIS A 521 -81.74 -5.71 24.14
C HIS A 521 -81.56 -4.77 25.33
N ARG A 522 -80.32 -4.42 25.69
CA ARG A 522 -80.04 -3.44 26.76
C ARG A 522 -80.52 -2.04 26.39
N LEU A 523 -80.35 -1.63 25.13
CA LEU A 523 -80.82 -0.33 24.64
C LEU A 523 -82.34 -0.27 24.46
N ALA A 524 -82.99 -1.42 24.21
CA ALA A 524 -84.44 -1.51 24.01
C ALA A 524 -85.24 -1.80 25.28
N SER A 525 -84.60 -2.13 26.40
CA SER A 525 -85.28 -2.36 27.68
C SER A 525 -85.33 -1.06 28.49
N PRO A 526 -86.50 -0.51 28.84
CA PRO A 526 -86.58 0.68 29.68
C PRO A 526 -86.05 0.38 31.10
N PRO A 527 -85.48 1.38 31.80
CA PRO A 527 -84.96 1.16 33.15
C PRO A 527 -86.09 0.65 34.05
N GLN A 528 -85.85 -0.50 34.71
CA GLN A 528 -86.74 -0.96 35.77
C GLN A 528 -86.66 0.05 36.91
N SER A 529 -87.78 0.72 37.18
CA SER A 529 -87.93 1.55 38.37
C SER A 529 -87.94 0.64 39.59
N GLU A 530 -86.91 0.74 40.43
CA GLU A 530 -86.97 0.25 41.81
C GLU A 530 -87.87 1.21 42.61
N SER A 531 -89.16 0.85 42.76
CA SER A 531 -90.04 1.17 43.90
C SER A 531 -91.36 0.42 43.77
#